data_AF-A0A5E4VK06-F1
#
_entry.id   AF-A0A5E4VK06-F1
#
_cell.length_a   1.000
_cell.length_b   1.000
_cell.length_c   1.000
_cell.angle_alpha   90.00
_cell.angle_beta   90.00
_cell.angle_gamma   90.00
#
_symmetry.space_group_name_H-M   'P 1'
#
loop_
_entity.id
_entity.type
_entity.pdbx_description
1 polymer ?
#
loop_
_entity_poly.entity_id
_entity_poly.type
_entity_poly.pdbx_seq_one_letter_code
_entity_poly.pdbx_strand_id
1 'polypeptide(L)'
;MTRADGTGRRRRDVLRALAACSALPMLGGLARDAHGAPAMAASAPTTAGGTCAPVNWPDWARFKASFLSDDGRVIDRSMGDQRTVSEGQAYALTFALIANDRATFDTVLDWTANNLAQGDLTAQLPAWLWGKQDDGQWGVLDRNPASDADMWIAYALGEAGRLWNVRRYTALGALVARRIAAQATDFIPGLGRTLLPAPVGFHPAIDLWRLNPSYVPMQVVRYLAGRFPESGWAQLISSSRKQISLTAPPLGFVPEWAMYRAGRGFEIDPDTKGEGSYNAIRVYLWAGMLAPDSDDLHALMHTFGGMLRYVAAHGAPPERVNTRDGTANQVGGAGFSAALVPLLHAVGDTAHAQVQVARARGLEAQSAPGYYSSVLSLFGLGWYDGRFRFAADGTLRVPWEATCATR
;
A
#
# COMPACT_ATOMS: atom_id res chain seq x y z
N MET A 1 26.88 -9.80 -45.06
CA MET A 1 26.42 -8.45 -44.69
C MET A 1 25.03 -8.54 -44.09
N THR A 2 24.92 -8.03 -42.87
CA THR A 2 23.73 -7.44 -42.20
C THR A 2 22.41 -8.20 -42.15
N ARG A 3 22.04 -8.65 -40.95
CA ARG A 3 20.69 -8.48 -40.36
C ARG A 3 20.76 -8.65 -38.84
N ALA A 4 20.88 -7.53 -38.13
CA ALA A 4 20.59 -7.41 -36.71
C ALA A 4 20.20 -5.94 -36.46
N ASP A 5 18.92 -5.71 -36.16
CA ASP A 5 18.44 -4.65 -35.24
C ASP A 5 16.94 -4.44 -35.47
N GLY A 6 16.14 -4.93 -34.52
CA GLY A 6 14.68 -4.71 -34.52
C GLY A 6 14.03 -4.99 -33.18
N THR A 7 14.67 -5.78 -32.31
CA THR A 7 14.11 -6.20 -31.02
C THR A 7 14.59 -5.38 -29.82
N GLY A 8 15.59 -4.52 -29.98
CA GLY A 8 16.18 -3.73 -28.88
C GLY A 8 15.47 -2.40 -28.55
N ARG A 9 14.54 -1.92 -29.39
CA ARG A 9 13.99 -0.55 -29.28
C ARG A 9 12.59 -0.45 -28.66
N ARG A 10 11.88 -1.57 -28.45
CA ARG A 10 10.52 -1.59 -27.83
C ARG A 10 10.49 -1.77 -26.31
N ARG A 11 11.64 -1.85 -25.64
CA ARG A 11 11.75 -2.03 -24.17
C ARG A 11 12.03 -0.74 -23.38
N ARG A 12 11.99 0.44 -24.02
CA ARG A 12 12.34 1.73 -23.38
C ARG A 12 11.20 2.72 -23.19
N ASP A 13 9.95 2.39 -23.53
CA ASP A 13 8.84 3.37 -23.52
C ASP A 13 7.68 3.05 -22.55
N VAL A 14 7.88 2.28 -21.47
CA VAL A 14 6.81 2.03 -20.48
C VAL A 14 6.82 3.00 -19.28
N LEU A 15 7.69 4.02 -19.27
CA LEU A 15 7.81 4.98 -18.16
C LEU A 15 7.26 6.38 -18.46
N ARG A 16 6.19 6.50 -19.27
CA ARG A 16 5.46 7.77 -19.42
C ARG A 16 4.00 7.51 -19.83
N ALA A 17 3.04 7.82 -18.96
CA ALA A 17 1.78 8.45 -19.36
C ALA A 17 0.85 8.69 -18.15
N LEU A 18 0.83 9.93 -17.67
CA LEU A 18 -0.37 10.55 -17.08
C LEU A 18 -0.42 11.96 -17.64
N ALA A 19 -1.26 12.18 -18.66
CA ALA A 19 -1.63 13.50 -19.16
C ALA A 19 -2.92 13.42 -19.99
N ALA A 20 -3.99 13.96 -19.39
CA ALA A 20 -5.02 14.83 -19.97
C ALA A 20 -5.91 14.38 -21.16
N CYS A 21 -7.22 14.48 -20.91
CA CYS A 21 -8.20 15.32 -21.64
C CYS A 21 -9.42 14.66 -22.34
N SER A 22 -10.59 15.09 -21.83
CA SER A 22 -11.82 15.55 -22.51
C SER A 22 -12.85 14.56 -23.07
N ALA A 23 -14.10 14.92 -22.79
CA ALA A 23 -15.35 14.19 -22.87
C ALA A 23 -16.19 14.51 -24.12
N LEU A 24 -17.17 13.67 -24.44
CA LEU A 24 -18.61 14.00 -24.66
C LEU A 24 -19.43 12.72 -24.98
N PRO A 25 -20.77 12.74 -24.82
CA PRO A 25 -21.61 11.60 -24.47
C PRO A 25 -22.37 11.02 -25.67
N MET A 26 -22.95 9.82 -25.50
CA MET A 26 -24.18 9.44 -26.22
C MET A 26 -25.09 8.56 -25.36
N LEU A 27 -26.37 8.85 -25.49
CA LEU A 27 -27.52 8.27 -24.81
C LEU A 27 -27.89 6.88 -25.34
N GLY A 28 -28.62 6.14 -24.51
CA GLY A 28 -29.85 5.48 -24.93
C GLY A 28 -29.90 3.97 -24.71
N GLY A 29 -30.99 3.50 -24.09
CA GLY A 29 -31.43 2.11 -24.19
C GLY A 29 -32.00 1.52 -22.92
N LEU A 30 -33.23 1.91 -22.56
CA LEU A 30 -34.09 1.17 -21.64
C LEU A 30 -34.52 -0.15 -22.29
N ALA A 31 -34.51 -1.24 -21.53
CA ALA A 31 -35.46 -2.33 -21.70
C ALA A 31 -35.73 -3.01 -20.36
N ARG A 32 -37.02 -3.12 -20.06
CA ARG A 32 -37.64 -3.75 -18.89
C ARG A 32 -37.88 -5.25 -19.16
N ASP A 33 -38.34 -5.89 -18.09
CA ASP A 33 -39.13 -7.13 -17.99
C ASP A 33 -38.32 -8.36 -17.57
N ALA A 34 -38.80 -9.28 -16.75
CA ALA A 34 -39.95 -9.35 -15.84
C ALA A 34 -39.78 -10.65 -15.02
N HIS A 35 -40.17 -10.58 -13.74
CA HIS A 35 -40.82 -11.60 -12.92
C HIS A 35 -40.33 -13.06 -12.93
N GLY A 36 -39.98 -13.54 -11.73
CA GLY A 36 -39.99 -14.96 -11.39
C GLY A 36 -39.61 -15.21 -9.93
N ALA A 37 -40.54 -15.02 -9.00
CA ALA A 37 -40.38 -15.45 -7.61
C ALA A 37 -40.68 -16.94 -7.46
N PRO A 38 -39.94 -17.66 -6.59
CA PRO A 38 -40.57 -18.72 -5.83
C PRO A 38 -40.23 -18.71 -4.33
N ALA A 39 -41.29 -18.99 -3.57
CA ALA A 39 -41.38 -19.81 -2.35
C ALA A 39 -40.40 -19.55 -1.18
N MET A 40 -40.95 -18.94 -0.11
CA MET A 40 -40.36 -18.95 1.23
C MET A 40 -40.45 -20.35 1.84
N ALA A 41 -39.29 -20.95 2.12
CA ALA A 41 -39.16 -22.02 3.10
C ALA A 41 -38.74 -21.40 4.44
N ALA A 42 -39.57 -21.54 5.47
CA ALA A 42 -39.25 -21.10 6.82
C ALA A 42 -38.20 -22.02 7.45
N SER A 43 -36.95 -21.59 7.42
CA SER A 43 -35.86 -22.18 8.21
C SER A 43 -35.93 -21.68 9.65
N ALA A 44 -36.00 -22.60 10.60
CA ALA A 44 -35.91 -22.33 12.03
C ALA A 44 -34.63 -21.52 12.37
N PRO A 45 -34.68 -20.62 13.36
CA PRO A 45 -33.50 -19.84 13.72
C PRO A 45 -32.47 -20.75 14.39
N THR A 46 -31.46 -21.17 13.63
CA THR A 46 -30.16 -21.52 14.18
C THR A 46 -29.69 -20.33 14.99
N THR A 47 -29.40 -20.54 16.28
CA THR A 47 -28.73 -19.55 17.12
C THR A 47 -27.40 -19.19 16.49
N ALA A 48 -27.39 -18.08 15.74
CA ALA A 48 -26.18 -17.47 15.25
C ALA A 48 -25.32 -17.11 16.46
N GLY A 49 -24.21 -17.83 16.66
CA GLY A 49 -23.13 -17.34 17.51
C GLY A 49 -22.82 -15.94 17.02
N GLY A 50 -23.05 -14.93 17.88
CA GLY A 50 -23.15 -13.54 17.48
C GLY A 50 -21.87 -13.07 16.79
N THR A 51 -21.86 -13.07 15.46
CA THR A 51 -20.77 -12.46 14.69
C THR A 51 -20.75 -10.98 15.00
N CYS A 52 -19.63 -10.51 15.55
CA CYS A 52 -19.48 -9.10 15.88
C CYS A 52 -19.71 -8.24 14.63
N ALA A 53 -20.56 -7.21 14.74
CA ALA A 53 -20.96 -6.41 13.59
C ALA A 53 -19.77 -5.61 13.03
N PRO A 54 -19.78 -5.28 11.73
CA PRO A 54 -18.84 -4.33 11.14
C PRO A 54 -18.87 -2.98 11.87
N VAL A 55 -17.71 -2.33 11.95
CA VAL A 55 -17.57 -0.99 12.52
C VAL A 55 -18.12 0.05 11.55
N ASN A 56 -18.87 1.02 12.09
CA ASN A 56 -19.26 2.20 11.32
C ASN A 56 -18.04 3.09 11.04
N TRP A 57 -17.49 2.98 9.84
CA TRP A 57 -16.41 3.81 9.32
C TRP A 57 -16.83 4.45 7.98
N PRO A 58 -17.33 5.70 7.99
CA PRO A 58 -17.87 6.35 6.80
C PRO A 58 -16.88 6.47 5.64
N ASP A 59 -15.59 6.73 5.92
CA ASP A 59 -14.56 6.83 4.87
C ASP A 59 -14.36 5.50 4.16
N TRP A 60 -14.38 4.38 4.89
CA TRP A 60 -14.31 3.04 4.29
C TRP A 60 -15.55 2.76 3.44
N ALA A 61 -16.74 3.10 3.92
CA ALA A 61 -17.98 2.93 3.15
C ALA A 61 -17.94 3.73 1.83
N ARG A 62 -17.46 4.98 1.88
CA ARG A 62 -17.27 5.82 0.70
C ARG A 62 -16.20 5.27 -0.25
N PHE A 63 -15.09 4.75 0.28
CA PHE A 63 -14.07 4.11 -0.55
C PHE A 63 -14.64 2.91 -1.30
N LYS A 64 -15.37 2.02 -0.61
CA LYS A 64 -16.03 0.88 -1.25
C LYS A 64 -16.96 1.34 -2.38
N ALA A 65 -17.85 2.29 -2.10
CA ALA A 65 -18.79 2.79 -3.09
C ALA A 65 -18.11 3.38 -4.35
N SER A 66 -16.96 4.03 -4.19
CA SER A 66 -16.25 4.67 -5.29
C SER A 66 -15.34 3.72 -6.06
N PHE A 67 -14.65 2.80 -5.38
CA PHE A 67 -13.50 2.09 -5.95
C PHE A 67 -13.62 0.57 -5.92
N LEU A 68 -14.49 -0.01 -5.08
CA LEU A 68 -14.63 -1.46 -4.99
C LEU A 68 -15.81 -1.93 -5.84
N SER A 69 -15.59 -2.88 -6.74
CA SER A 69 -16.67 -3.56 -7.46
C SER A 69 -17.30 -4.66 -6.61
N ASP A 70 -18.50 -5.09 -7.00
CA ASP A 70 -19.26 -6.13 -6.32
C ASP A 70 -18.51 -7.48 -6.25
N ASP A 71 -17.65 -7.77 -7.23
CA ASP A 71 -16.82 -8.98 -7.29
C ASP A 71 -15.50 -8.86 -6.51
N GLY A 72 -15.21 -7.74 -5.84
CA GLY A 72 -14.05 -7.58 -4.95
C GLY A 72 -12.81 -6.94 -5.56
N ARG A 73 -12.93 -6.31 -6.73
CA ARG A 73 -11.84 -5.61 -7.41
C ARG A 73 -11.78 -4.14 -7.01
N VAL A 74 -10.60 -3.67 -6.61
CA VAL A 74 -10.32 -2.24 -6.41
C VAL A 74 -9.90 -1.61 -7.73
N ILE A 75 -10.65 -0.61 -8.19
CA ILE A 75 -10.54 -0.02 -9.52
C ILE A 75 -10.04 1.41 -9.42
N ASP A 76 -8.90 1.70 -10.04
CA ASP A 76 -8.53 3.08 -10.34
C ASP A 76 -9.26 3.55 -11.60
N ARG A 77 -10.42 4.17 -11.39
CA ARG A 77 -11.30 4.67 -12.47
C ARG A 77 -10.73 5.87 -13.22
N SER A 78 -9.64 6.47 -12.74
CA SER A 78 -8.98 7.57 -13.44
C SER A 78 -8.11 7.09 -14.62
N MET A 79 -7.82 5.79 -14.67
CA MET A 79 -7.01 5.19 -15.72
C MET A 79 -7.88 4.60 -16.83
N GLY A 80 -7.48 4.79 -18.09
CA GLY A 80 -8.25 4.33 -19.26
C GLY A 80 -8.40 2.81 -19.35
N ASP A 81 -7.44 2.06 -18.81
CA ASP A 81 -7.48 0.59 -18.67
C ASP A 81 -8.29 0.12 -17.45
N GLN A 82 -8.83 1.07 -16.66
CA GLN A 82 -9.52 0.84 -15.39
C GLN A 82 -8.75 -0.15 -14.51
N ARG A 83 -7.43 0.03 -14.39
CA ARG A 83 -6.56 -0.95 -13.73
C ARG A 83 -6.92 -1.25 -12.28
N THR A 84 -6.54 -2.44 -11.87
CA THR A 84 -6.33 -2.86 -10.49
C THR A 84 -4.86 -3.14 -10.33
N VAL A 85 -4.33 -2.66 -9.21
CA VAL A 85 -2.99 -3.02 -8.77
C VAL A 85 -3.07 -3.91 -7.54
N SER A 86 -2.12 -4.84 -7.37
CA SER A 86 -2.06 -5.69 -6.18
C SER A 86 -2.03 -4.87 -4.89
N GLU A 87 -1.41 -3.67 -4.93
CA GLU A 87 -1.41 -2.70 -3.84
C GLU A 87 -2.82 -2.33 -3.37
N GLY A 88 -3.74 -2.05 -4.30
CA GLY A 88 -5.11 -1.68 -3.98
C GLY A 88 -5.87 -2.80 -3.31
N GLN A 89 -5.67 -4.04 -3.78
CA GLN A 89 -6.21 -5.23 -3.12
C GLN A 89 -5.65 -5.38 -1.70
N ALA A 90 -4.33 -5.21 -1.52
CA ALA A 90 -3.67 -5.33 -0.23
C ALA A 90 -4.19 -4.31 0.80
N TYR A 91 -4.40 -3.07 0.36
CA TYR A 91 -4.98 -2.01 1.18
C TYR A 91 -6.45 -2.25 1.49
N ALA A 92 -7.26 -2.69 0.52
CA ALA A 92 -8.66 -3.03 0.78
C ALA A 92 -8.82 -4.19 1.78
N LEU A 93 -7.96 -5.22 1.71
CA LEU A 93 -7.91 -6.28 2.72
C LEU A 93 -7.60 -5.70 4.11
N THR A 94 -6.62 -4.79 4.19
CA THR A 94 -6.24 -4.15 5.45
C THR A 94 -7.37 -3.29 6.02
N PHE A 95 -8.05 -2.49 5.19
CA PHE A 95 -9.16 -1.64 5.63
C PHE A 95 -10.40 -2.45 6.00
N ALA A 96 -10.72 -3.51 5.25
CA ALA A 96 -11.80 -4.43 5.58
C ALA A 96 -11.54 -5.10 6.94
N LEU A 97 -10.30 -5.50 7.22
CA LEU A 97 -9.91 -6.02 8.53
C LEU A 97 -10.09 -4.95 9.63
N ILE A 98 -9.56 -3.73 9.45
CA ILE A 98 -9.71 -2.65 10.42
C ILE A 98 -11.20 -2.34 10.70
N ALA A 99 -12.05 -2.42 9.68
CA ALA A 99 -13.49 -2.18 9.78
C ALA A 99 -14.29 -3.37 10.35
N ASN A 100 -13.65 -4.49 10.70
CA ASN A 100 -14.33 -5.76 11.02
C ASN A 100 -15.31 -6.21 9.92
N ASP A 101 -14.99 -5.93 8.67
CA ASP A 101 -15.80 -6.18 7.48
C ASP A 101 -15.34 -7.46 6.77
N ARG A 102 -15.56 -8.60 7.45
CA ARG A 102 -15.08 -9.90 6.98
C ARG A 102 -15.66 -10.30 5.62
N ALA A 103 -16.93 -9.96 5.35
CA ALA A 103 -17.55 -10.26 4.07
C ALA A 103 -16.80 -9.58 2.92
N THR A 104 -16.49 -8.29 3.05
CA THR A 104 -15.70 -7.60 2.02
C THR A 104 -14.27 -8.15 1.93
N PHE A 105 -13.65 -8.50 3.07
CA PHE A 105 -12.32 -9.11 3.09
C PHE A 105 -12.29 -10.40 2.27
N ASP A 106 -13.26 -11.29 2.46
CA ASP A 106 -13.35 -12.56 1.73
C ASP A 106 -13.55 -12.33 0.22
N THR A 107 -14.45 -11.42 -0.17
CA THR A 107 -14.67 -11.09 -1.60
C THR A 107 -13.40 -10.53 -2.25
N VAL A 108 -12.71 -9.60 -1.58
CA VAL A 108 -11.45 -9.02 -2.08
C VAL A 108 -10.37 -10.09 -2.18
N LEU A 109 -10.26 -10.98 -1.19
CA LEU A 109 -9.27 -12.06 -1.18
C LEU A 109 -9.50 -13.05 -2.32
N ASP A 110 -10.76 -13.48 -2.52
CA ASP A 110 -11.11 -14.42 -3.59
C ASP A 110 -10.87 -13.80 -4.97
N TRP A 111 -11.21 -12.51 -5.16
CA TRP A 111 -10.87 -11.81 -6.41
C TRP A 111 -9.37 -11.76 -6.65
N THR A 112 -8.60 -11.42 -5.62
CA THR A 112 -7.13 -11.35 -5.67
C THR A 112 -6.52 -12.70 -6.05
N ALA A 113 -6.98 -13.78 -5.42
CA ALA A 113 -6.52 -15.12 -5.71
C ALA A 113 -6.82 -15.51 -7.17
N ASN A 114 -8.07 -15.35 -7.59
CA ASN A 114 -8.52 -15.79 -8.91
C ASN A 114 -7.85 -14.99 -10.05
N ASN A 115 -7.73 -13.68 -9.92
CA ASN A 115 -7.36 -12.80 -11.03
C ASN A 115 -5.88 -12.40 -11.04
N LEU A 116 -5.25 -12.28 -9.86
CA LEU A 116 -3.84 -11.90 -9.75
C LEU A 116 -2.93 -13.11 -9.47
N ALA A 117 -3.46 -14.16 -8.84
CA ALA A 117 -2.69 -15.35 -8.47
C ALA A 117 -3.13 -16.63 -9.19
N GLN A 118 -3.83 -16.52 -10.34
CA GLN A 118 -4.26 -17.67 -11.16
C GLN A 118 -5.05 -18.73 -10.36
N GLY A 119 -5.86 -18.28 -9.39
CA GLY A 119 -6.67 -19.13 -8.52
C GLY A 119 -5.96 -19.62 -7.25
N ASP A 120 -4.65 -19.41 -7.11
CA ASP A 120 -3.89 -20.01 -6.01
C ASP A 120 -2.78 -19.10 -5.46
N LEU A 121 -3.13 -18.30 -4.43
CA LEU A 121 -2.16 -17.52 -3.64
C LEU A 121 -1.19 -18.39 -2.83
N THR A 122 -1.46 -19.69 -2.66
CA THR A 122 -0.50 -20.61 -2.04
C THR A 122 0.62 -20.98 -3.00
N ALA A 123 0.41 -20.88 -4.32
CA ALA A 123 1.36 -21.31 -5.36
C ALA A 123 2.21 -20.18 -5.94
N GLN A 124 1.73 -18.93 -5.94
CA GLN A 124 2.44 -17.80 -6.55
C GLN A 124 2.11 -16.45 -5.88
N LEU A 125 3.00 -15.47 -6.05
CA LEU A 125 2.72 -14.08 -5.69
C LEU A 125 1.75 -13.46 -6.70
N PRO A 126 0.86 -12.54 -6.28
CA PRO A 126 -0.08 -11.89 -7.16
C PRO A 126 0.61 -10.99 -8.18
N ALA A 127 0.16 -11.05 -9.44
CA ALA A 127 0.53 -10.10 -10.48
C ALA A 127 0.22 -8.66 -10.03
N TRP A 128 1.13 -7.72 -10.30
CA TRP A 128 0.98 -6.36 -9.80
C TRP A 128 -0.05 -5.52 -10.56
N LEU A 129 -0.35 -5.86 -11.83
CA LEU A 129 -1.20 -5.05 -12.68
C LEU A 129 -2.18 -5.88 -13.50
N TRP A 130 -3.46 -5.55 -13.40
CA TRP A 130 -4.58 -6.16 -14.12
C TRP A 130 -5.50 -5.07 -14.65
N GLY A 131 -6.08 -5.24 -15.84
CA GLY A 131 -6.96 -4.24 -16.43
C GLY A 131 -7.43 -4.62 -17.83
N LYS A 132 -7.96 -3.64 -18.55
CA LYS A 132 -8.37 -3.80 -19.94
C LYS A 132 -7.15 -3.74 -20.87
N GLN A 133 -6.96 -4.81 -21.65
CA GLN A 133 -5.92 -4.95 -22.66
C GLN A 133 -6.28 -4.21 -23.95
N ASP A 134 -5.30 -4.06 -24.85
CA ASP A 134 -5.47 -3.38 -26.14
C ASP A 134 -6.51 -4.04 -27.06
N ASP A 135 -6.70 -5.36 -26.94
CA ASP A 135 -7.72 -6.14 -27.66
C ASP A 135 -9.12 -6.05 -27.00
N GLY A 136 -9.24 -5.28 -25.92
CA GLY A 136 -10.45 -5.08 -25.15
C GLY A 136 -10.74 -6.16 -24.11
N GLN A 137 -9.93 -7.23 -24.04
CA GLN A 137 -10.07 -8.29 -23.04
C GLN A 137 -9.61 -7.81 -21.66
N TRP A 138 -10.19 -8.39 -20.62
CA TRP A 138 -9.79 -8.10 -19.24
C TRP A 138 -8.83 -9.17 -18.75
N GLY A 139 -7.70 -8.75 -18.17
CA GLY A 139 -6.69 -9.70 -17.71
C GLY A 139 -5.48 -9.05 -17.07
N VAL A 140 -4.51 -9.89 -16.70
CA VAL A 140 -3.21 -9.45 -16.20
C VAL A 140 -2.46 -8.70 -17.30
N LEU A 141 -2.07 -7.46 -17.02
CA LEU A 141 -1.27 -6.60 -17.91
C LEU A 141 0.23 -6.78 -17.65
N ASP A 142 0.62 -7.04 -16.40
CA ASP A 142 1.99 -7.39 -16.02
C ASP A 142 1.99 -8.40 -14.88
N ARG A 143 2.71 -9.51 -15.08
CA ARG A 143 2.77 -10.66 -14.19
C ARG A 143 3.80 -10.53 -13.07
N ASN A 144 4.72 -9.56 -13.14
CA ASN A 144 5.67 -9.34 -12.04
C ASN A 144 4.86 -9.03 -10.75
N PRO A 145 5.23 -9.54 -9.57
CA PRO A 145 4.58 -9.09 -8.35
C PRO A 145 5.17 -7.74 -7.89
N ALA A 146 4.53 -7.12 -6.90
CA ALA A 146 5.02 -5.92 -6.23
C ALA A 146 5.13 -6.19 -4.73
N SER A 147 6.34 -6.13 -4.20
CA SER A 147 6.64 -6.68 -2.88
C SER A 147 5.99 -5.90 -1.73
N ASP A 148 5.66 -4.62 -1.93
CA ASP A 148 4.90 -3.82 -0.96
C ASP A 148 3.48 -4.38 -0.78
N ALA A 149 2.79 -4.62 -1.89
CA ALA A 149 1.49 -5.26 -1.90
C ALA A 149 1.54 -6.65 -1.29
N ASP A 150 2.54 -7.45 -1.67
CA ASP A 150 2.70 -8.81 -1.17
C ASP A 150 2.86 -8.83 0.36
N MET A 151 3.68 -7.90 0.89
CA MET A 151 3.87 -7.73 2.34
C MET A 151 2.56 -7.38 3.05
N TRP A 152 1.80 -6.42 2.52
CA TRP A 152 0.52 -6.03 3.09
C TRP A 152 -0.53 -7.15 3.00
N ILE A 153 -0.54 -7.95 1.93
CA ILE A 153 -1.41 -9.14 1.82
C ILE A 153 -1.05 -10.17 2.89
N ALA A 154 0.24 -10.51 3.02
CA ALA A 154 0.70 -11.45 4.04
C ALA A 154 0.36 -10.97 5.45
N TYR A 155 0.55 -9.67 5.71
CA TYR A 155 0.19 -9.02 6.96
C TYR A 155 -1.30 -9.08 7.25
N ALA A 156 -2.14 -8.63 6.31
CA ALA A 156 -3.59 -8.60 6.48
C ALA A 156 -4.16 -10.02 6.71
N LEU A 157 -3.65 -11.03 6.00
CA LEU A 157 -4.03 -12.43 6.21
C LEU A 157 -3.61 -12.97 7.58
N GLY A 158 -2.38 -12.65 8.02
CA GLY A 158 -1.89 -13.04 9.34
C GLY A 158 -2.75 -12.46 10.45
N GLU A 159 -2.99 -11.14 10.40
CA GLU A 159 -3.79 -10.42 11.39
C GLU A 159 -5.27 -10.80 11.33
N ALA A 160 -5.85 -11.00 10.15
CA ALA A 160 -7.21 -11.53 10.02
C ALA A 160 -7.34 -12.93 10.63
N GLY A 161 -6.35 -13.79 10.41
CA GLY A 161 -6.31 -15.12 11.01
C GLY A 161 -6.24 -15.07 12.55
N ARG A 162 -5.50 -14.10 13.10
CA ARG A 162 -5.41 -13.86 14.55
C ARG A 162 -6.71 -13.27 15.11
N LEU A 163 -7.19 -12.16 14.55
CA LEU A 163 -8.32 -11.38 15.06
C LEU A 163 -9.66 -12.09 14.89
N TRP A 164 -9.86 -12.81 13.78
CA TRP A 164 -11.09 -13.58 13.54
C TRP A 164 -10.97 -15.07 13.88
N ASN A 165 -9.82 -15.51 14.40
CA ASN A 165 -9.53 -16.91 14.72
C ASN A 165 -9.77 -17.88 13.52
N VAL A 166 -9.36 -17.47 12.32
CA VAL A 166 -9.53 -18.24 11.08
C VAL A 166 -8.19 -18.81 10.62
N ARG A 167 -7.96 -20.10 10.92
CA ARG A 167 -6.71 -20.81 10.58
C ARG A 167 -6.32 -20.73 9.10
N ARG A 168 -7.30 -20.70 8.18
CA ARG A 168 -7.06 -20.57 6.73
C ARG A 168 -6.27 -19.29 6.40
N TYR A 169 -6.65 -18.14 6.96
CA TYR A 169 -5.94 -16.89 6.68
C TYR A 169 -4.52 -16.91 7.26
N THR A 170 -4.34 -17.43 8.48
CA THR A 170 -3.00 -17.61 9.07
C THR A 170 -2.09 -18.47 8.20
N ALA A 171 -2.59 -19.61 7.72
CA ALA A 171 -1.83 -20.51 6.86
C ALA A 171 -1.49 -19.85 5.51
N LEU A 172 -2.44 -19.14 4.91
CA LEU A 172 -2.22 -18.44 3.65
C LEU A 172 -1.21 -17.30 3.80
N GLY A 173 -1.36 -16.45 4.82
CA GLY A 173 -0.41 -15.38 5.14
C GLY A 173 1.01 -15.90 5.34
N ALA A 174 1.16 -17.06 5.99
CA ALA A 174 2.45 -17.73 6.15
C ALA A 174 3.06 -18.23 4.84
N LEU A 175 2.23 -18.75 3.93
CA LEU A 175 2.68 -19.20 2.60
C LEU A 175 3.12 -18.00 1.75
N VAL A 176 2.35 -16.92 1.73
CA VAL A 176 2.71 -15.68 1.03
C VAL A 176 4.01 -15.09 1.61
N ALA A 177 4.11 -14.95 2.94
CA ALA A 177 5.31 -14.43 3.60
C ALA A 177 6.58 -15.24 3.28
N ARG A 178 6.50 -16.57 3.28
CA ARG A 178 7.62 -17.44 2.90
C ARG A 178 8.00 -17.25 1.43
N ARG A 179 7.02 -17.08 0.55
CA ARG A 179 7.26 -16.87 -0.88
C ARG A 179 7.93 -15.53 -1.16
N ILE A 180 7.54 -14.46 -0.47
CA ILE A 180 8.23 -13.15 -0.52
C ILE A 180 9.70 -13.34 -0.11
N ALA A 181 9.97 -13.96 1.04
CA ALA A 181 11.33 -14.17 1.51
C ALA A 181 12.18 -15.02 0.54
N ALA A 182 11.56 -15.95 -0.19
CA ALA A 182 12.25 -16.80 -1.16
C ALA A 182 12.46 -16.14 -2.53
N GLN A 183 11.56 -15.25 -2.98
CA GLN A 183 11.50 -14.78 -4.36
C GLN A 183 11.77 -13.28 -4.52
N ALA A 184 11.44 -12.46 -3.52
CA ALA A 184 11.51 -11.00 -3.57
C ALA A 184 12.50 -10.45 -2.53
N THR A 185 13.54 -11.20 -2.19
CA THR A 185 14.65 -10.70 -1.37
C THR A 185 15.99 -11.13 -1.97
N ASP A 186 17.02 -10.35 -1.68
CA ASP A 186 18.40 -10.68 -2.04
C ASP A 186 19.35 -10.37 -0.88
N PHE A 187 20.52 -11.00 -0.87
CA PHE A 187 21.59 -10.69 0.07
C PHE A 187 22.51 -9.61 -0.51
N ILE A 188 22.25 -8.36 -0.12
CA ILE A 188 23.00 -7.21 -0.61
C ILE A 188 24.21 -6.95 0.31
N PRO A 189 25.46 -6.98 -0.21
CA PRO A 189 26.65 -6.68 0.59
C PRO A 189 26.56 -5.31 1.26
N GLY A 190 26.69 -5.25 2.59
CA GLY A 190 26.58 -4.03 3.40
C GLY A 190 25.18 -3.75 3.99
N LEU A 191 24.12 -4.26 3.37
CA LEU A 191 22.75 -4.18 3.91
C LEU A 191 22.30 -5.47 4.59
N GLY A 192 22.70 -6.63 4.06
CA GLY A 192 22.18 -7.94 4.44
C GLY A 192 21.02 -8.37 3.55
N ARG A 193 20.23 -9.36 4.00
CA ARG A 193 18.99 -9.73 3.32
C ARG A 193 18.08 -8.51 3.22
N THR A 194 17.73 -8.10 2.01
CA THR A 194 17.00 -6.87 1.69
C THR A 194 15.82 -7.20 0.78
N LEU A 195 14.67 -6.55 1.00
CA LEU A 195 13.50 -6.71 0.16
C LEU A 195 13.75 -6.04 -1.20
N LEU A 196 13.55 -6.80 -2.27
CA LEU A 196 13.52 -6.26 -3.62
C LEU A 196 12.09 -5.83 -3.94
N PRO A 197 11.90 -4.70 -4.66
CA PRO A 197 10.58 -4.24 -5.08
C PRO A 197 9.77 -5.26 -5.89
N ALA A 198 10.46 -6.16 -6.61
CA ALA A 198 9.92 -7.38 -7.19
C ALA A 198 11.06 -8.40 -7.43
N PRO A 199 10.73 -9.68 -7.68
CA PRO A 199 11.70 -10.72 -8.08
C PRO A 199 12.48 -10.40 -9.36
N VAL A 200 11.89 -9.64 -10.28
CA VAL A 200 12.49 -9.34 -11.59
C VAL A 200 12.62 -7.83 -11.80
N GLY A 201 13.79 -7.40 -12.29
CA GLY A 201 14.02 -6.02 -12.78
C GLY A 201 14.74 -5.07 -11.80
N PHE A 202 15.05 -5.51 -10.58
CA PHE A 202 15.58 -4.65 -9.52
C PHE A 202 17.04 -4.94 -9.10
N HIS A 203 17.74 -5.77 -9.86
CA HIS A 203 19.19 -6.02 -9.75
C HIS A 203 19.84 -5.86 -11.14
N PRO A 204 19.94 -4.62 -11.67
CA PRO A 204 20.35 -4.36 -13.06
C PRO A 204 21.82 -4.66 -13.39
N ALA A 205 22.69 -4.77 -12.38
CA ALA A 205 24.08 -5.19 -12.57
C ALA A 205 24.55 -5.96 -11.33
N ILE A 206 25.64 -6.72 -11.46
CA ILE A 206 26.15 -7.62 -10.42
C ILE A 206 26.29 -6.97 -9.04
N ASP A 207 26.66 -5.70 -9.01
CA ASP A 207 26.92 -4.91 -7.80
C ASP A 207 25.87 -3.83 -7.54
N LEU A 208 24.74 -3.82 -8.26
CA LEU A 208 23.80 -2.70 -8.29
C LEU A 208 22.34 -3.14 -8.16
N TRP A 209 21.66 -2.61 -7.15
CA TRP A 209 20.24 -2.85 -6.88
C TRP A 209 19.44 -1.55 -6.97
N ARG A 210 18.15 -1.67 -7.30
CA ARG A 210 17.18 -0.57 -7.24
C ARG A 210 16.15 -0.87 -6.17
N LEU A 211 16.02 0.00 -5.18
CA LEU A 211 15.19 -0.20 -3.98
C LEU A 211 14.18 0.94 -3.82
N ASN A 212 13.07 0.67 -3.14
CA ASN A 212 12.01 1.65 -2.85
C ASN A 212 11.77 1.77 -1.34
N PRO A 213 12.17 2.89 -0.69
CA PRO A 213 12.01 3.04 0.77
C PRO A 213 10.57 2.93 1.26
N SER A 214 9.56 3.19 0.42
CA SER A 214 8.15 3.11 0.84
C SER A 214 7.60 1.69 0.93
N TYR A 215 8.32 0.71 0.37
CA TYR A 215 7.89 -0.68 0.30
C TYR A 215 8.14 -1.45 1.60
N VAL A 216 8.80 -0.83 2.59
CA VAL A 216 9.22 -1.48 3.84
C VAL A 216 8.61 -0.82 5.09
N PRO A 217 7.26 -0.80 5.24
CA PRO A 217 6.62 -0.31 6.46
C PRO A 217 7.10 -1.13 7.67
N MET A 218 7.81 -0.48 8.61
CA MET A 218 8.52 -1.20 9.68
C MET A 218 7.58 -2.02 10.58
N GLN A 219 6.34 -1.57 10.81
CA GLN A 219 5.33 -2.35 11.53
C GLN A 219 5.00 -3.69 10.84
N VAL A 220 4.93 -3.73 9.51
CA VAL A 220 4.68 -4.96 8.77
C VAL A 220 5.92 -5.87 8.79
N VAL A 221 7.12 -5.28 8.62
CA VAL A 221 8.38 -6.02 8.70
C VAL A 221 8.52 -6.69 10.07
N ARG A 222 8.23 -5.95 11.15
CA ARG A 222 8.27 -6.45 12.54
C ARG A 222 7.29 -7.59 12.76
N TYR A 223 6.06 -7.42 12.32
CA TYR A 223 5.03 -8.43 12.44
C TYR A 223 5.44 -9.75 11.75
N LEU A 224 5.86 -9.67 10.48
CA LEU A 224 6.26 -10.84 9.71
C LEU A 224 7.51 -11.50 10.30
N ALA A 225 8.46 -10.71 10.81
CA ALA A 225 9.63 -11.22 11.51
C ALA A 225 9.29 -11.97 12.80
N GLY A 226 8.37 -11.43 13.61
CA GLY A 226 7.91 -12.09 14.84
C GLY A 226 7.10 -13.36 14.55
N ARG A 227 6.28 -13.34 13.50
CA ARG A 227 5.40 -14.47 13.16
C ARG A 227 6.14 -15.62 12.48
N PHE A 228 7.26 -15.34 11.81
CA PHE A 228 8.07 -16.29 11.03
C PHE A 228 9.57 -16.17 11.36
N PRO A 229 9.97 -16.49 12.60
CA PRO A 229 11.34 -16.23 13.08
C PRO A 229 12.43 -17.00 12.30
N GLU A 230 12.09 -18.17 11.74
CA GLU A 230 13.06 -19.03 11.03
C GLU A 230 13.20 -18.71 9.53
N SER A 231 12.45 -17.76 8.98
CA SER A 231 12.42 -17.54 7.52
C SER A 231 13.25 -16.33 7.04
N GLY A 232 14.18 -15.84 7.87
CA GLY A 232 15.09 -14.75 7.52
C GLY A 232 14.50 -13.33 7.62
N TRP A 233 13.21 -13.18 7.96
CA TRP A 233 12.56 -11.86 8.12
C TRP A 233 13.23 -10.98 9.17
N ALA A 234 13.83 -11.56 10.22
CA ALA A 234 14.54 -10.80 11.24
C ALA A 234 15.68 -9.95 10.65
N GLN A 235 16.33 -10.41 9.58
CA GLN A 235 17.39 -9.65 8.91
C GLN A 235 16.83 -8.45 8.13
N LEU A 236 15.60 -8.56 7.62
CA LEU A 236 14.94 -7.46 6.90
C LEU A 236 14.69 -6.25 7.80
N ILE A 237 14.55 -6.43 9.12
CA ILE A 237 14.39 -5.31 10.06
C ILE A 237 15.56 -4.33 9.92
N SER A 238 16.80 -4.84 9.91
CA SER A 238 17.98 -3.99 9.84
C SER A 238 18.13 -3.36 8.45
N SER A 239 17.94 -4.14 7.37
CA SER A 239 18.05 -3.62 6.00
C SER A 239 16.99 -2.57 5.69
N SER A 240 15.74 -2.78 6.12
CA SER A 240 14.63 -1.85 5.91
C SER A 240 14.85 -0.52 6.63
N ARG A 241 15.32 -0.56 7.89
CA ARG A 241 15.73 0.66 8.62
C ARG A 241 16.80 1.42 7.86
N LYS A 242 17.87 0.74 7.43
CA LYS A 242 18.96 1.35 6.67
C LYS A 242 18.47 1.94 5.35
N GLN A 243 17.56 1.25 4.66
CA GLN A 243 16.98 1.74 3.41
C GLN A 243 16.21 3.04 3.60
N ILE A 244 15.49 3.21 4.71
CA ILE A 244 14.81 4.46 5.02
C ILE A 244 15.80 5.54 5.48
N SER A 245 16.66 5.24 6.46
CA SER A 245 17.50 6.24 7.11
C SER A 245 18.70 6.70 6.28
N LEU A 246 19.21 5.87 5.36
CA LEU A 246 20.37 6.19 4.53
C LEU A 246 20.00 6.80 3.18
N THR A 247 18.73 6.79 2.77
CA THR A 247 18.28 7.41 1.50
C THR A 247 17.77 8.85 1.67
N ALA A 248 17.43 9.26 2.88
CA ALA A 248 16.92 10.60 3.17
C ALA A 248 17.97 11.73 3.29
N PRO A 249 19.21 11.47 3.79
CA PRO A 249 20.25 12.48 3.84
C PRO A 249 20.65 13.01 2.46
N PRO A 250 21.17 14.25 2.37
CA PRO A 250 21.50 15.14 3.50
C PRO A 250 20.32 16.00 3.98
N LEU A 251 19.26 16.14 3.18
CA LEU A 251 18.20 17.13 3.43
C LEU A 251 17.06 16.59 4.31
N GLY A 252 16.93 15.27 4.44
CA GLY A 252 15.85 14.62 5.17
C GLY A 252 14.56 14.50 4.36
N PHE A 253 14.69 14.37 3.03
CA PHE A 253 13.61 14.02 2.11
C PHE A 253 13.87 12.63 1.54
N VAL A 254 12.86 11.76 1.53
CA VAL A 254 13.00 10.38 1.06
C VAL A 254 12.69 10.32 -0.43
N PRO A 255 13.50 9.63 -1.27
CA PRO A 255 13.23 9.52 -2.69
C PRO A 255 12.17 8.45 -3.00
N GLU A 256 11.55 8.56 -4.18
CA GLU A 256 10.69 7.53 -4.78
C GLU A 256 11.44 6.20 -4.91
N TRP A 257 12.67 6.27 -5.43
CA TRP A 257 13.55 5.14 -5.70
C TRP A 257 14.99 5.52 -5.39
N ALA A 258 15.78 4.54 -4.96
CA ALA A 258 17.21 4.71 -4.76
C ALA A 258 17.97 3.54 -5.37
N MET A 259 19.15 3.82 -5.93
CA MET A 259 20.10 2.77 -6.28
C MET A 259 20.92 2.42 -5.05
N TYR A 260 21.35 1.18 -4.93
CA TYR A 260 22.35 0.76 -3.97
C TYR A 260 23.47 0.04 -4.69
N ARG A 261 24.71 0.48 -4.48
CA ARG A 261 25.89 -0.21 -5.01
C ARG A 261 26.72 -0.83 -3.91
N ALA A 262 27.06 -2.10 -4.07
CA ALA A 262 27.96 -2.79 -3.15
C ALA A 262 29.30 -2.04 -3.05
N GLY A 263 29.75 -1.80 -1.81
CA GLY A 263 30.99 -1.07 -1.53
C GLY A 263 30.92 0.45 -1.67
N ARG A 264 29.83 1.04 -2.21
CA ARG A 264 29.65 2.51 -2.27
C ARG A 264 28.46 3.02 -1.47
N GLY A 265 27.38 2.24 -1.35
CA GLY A 265 26.17 2.62 -0.63
C GLY A 265 25.05 3.13 -1.55
N PHE A 266 24.17 3.97 -1.00
CA PHE A 266 23.02 4.51 -1.74
C PHE A 266 23.44 5.59 -2.74
N GLU A 267 22.87 5.53 -3.93
CA GLU A 267 23.08 6.43 -5.06
C GLU A 267 21.71 6.92 -5.59
N ILE A 268 21.71 8.05 -6.28
CA ILE A 268 20.50 8.59 -6.90
C ILE A 268 20.02 7.67 -8.01
N ASP A 269 18.72 7.39 -8.01
CA ASP A 269 18.06 6.69 -9.11
C ASP A 269 18.06 7.53 -10.38
N PRO A 270 18.62 7.04 -11.51
CA PRO A 270 18.74 7.84 -12.73
C PRO A 270 17.39 8.15 -13.39
N ASP A 271 16.38 7.29 -13.17
CA ASP A 271 15.05 7.47 -13.77
C ASP A 271 14.27 8.57 -13.04
N THR A 272 14.21 8.50 -11.70
CA THR A 272 13.49 9.50 -10.88
C THR A 272 14.32 10.71 -10.50
N LYS A 273 15.65 10.67 -10.71
CA LYS A 273 16.58 11.79 -10.51
C LYS A 273 16.55 12.38 -9.09
N GLY A 274 16.22 11.56 -8.10
CA GLY A 274 16.09 11.97 -6.71
C GLY A 274 14.76 12.69 -6.42
N GLU A 275 13.72 12.47 -7.22
CA GLU A 275 12.36 12.90 -6.87
C GLU A 275 11.85 12.11 -5.65
N GLY A 276 11.21 12.80 -4.71
CA GLY A 276 10.32 12.25 -3.70
C GLY A 276 8.91 12.80 -3.93
N SER A 277 7.92 11.91 -4.05
CA SER A 277 6.55 12.26 -4.40
C SER A 277 5.57 11.16 -3.94
N TYR A 278 4.80 10.58 -4.85
CA TYR A 278 3.70 9.67 -4.57
C TYR A 278 4.12 8.39 -3.85
N ASN A 279 5.24 7.73 -4.20
CA ASN A 279 5.70 6.58 -3.41
C ASN A 279 6.28 7.03 -2.06
N ALA A 280 7.15 8.04 -2.08
CA ALA A 280 7.90 8.49 -0.92
C ALA A 280 7.01 9.03 0.20
N ILE A 281 5.84 9.62 -0.13
CA ILE A 281 4.91 10.13 0.90
C ILE A 281 4.49 9.05 1.90
N ARG A 282 4.42 7.78 1.46
CA ARG A 282 4.07 6.63 2.29
C ARG A 282 5.14 6.36 3.36
N VAL A 283 6.41 6.71 3.14
CA VAL A 283 7.48 6.51 4.13
C VAL A 283 7.20 7.30 5.41
N TYR A 284 6.79 8.56 5.26
CA TYR A 284 6.42 9.42 6.38
C TYR A 284 5.17 8.93 7.08
N LEU A 285 4.17 8.47 6.32
CA LEU A 285 2.96 7.85 6.85
C LEU A 285 3.28 6.62 7.70
N TRP A 286 4.07 5.69 7.17
CA TRP A 286 4.45 4.47 7.89
C TRP A 286 5.24 4.79 9.15
N ALA A 287 6.26 5.65 9.05
CA ALA A 287 7.08 6.01 10.20
C ALA A 287 6.27 6.72 11.30
N GLY A 288 5.33 7.59 10.92
CA GLY A 288 4.47 8.29 11.85
C GLY A 288 3.44 7.41 12.55
N MET A 289 3.11 6.24 12.00
CA MET A 289 2.17 5.29 12.61
C MET A 289 2.83 4.25 13.51
N LEU A 290 4.16 4.25 13.63
CA LEU A 290 4.88 3.35 14.52
C LEU A 290 4.48 3.57 15.99
N ALA A 291 4.56 2.51 16.79
CA ALA A 291 4.26 2.61 18.21
C ALA A 291 5.21 3.63 18.89
N PRO A 292 4.71 4.51 19.79
CA PRO A 292 5.51 5.55 20.42
C PRO A 292 6.76 5.05 21.16
N ASP A 293 6.70 3.83 21.69
CA ASP A 293 7.76 3.16 22.45
C ASP A 293 8.64 2.24 21.58
N SER A 294 8.42 2.19 20.27
CA SER A 294 9.20 1.31 19.39
C SER A 294 10.61 1.83 19.11
N ASP A 295 11.58 0.93 19.10
CA ASP A 295 12.95 1.22 18.65
C ASP A 295 12.99 1.79 17.22
N ASP A 296 12.02 1.39 16.38
CA ASP A 296 11.91 1.85 14.99
C ASP A 296 11.61 3.33 14.91
N LEU A 297 10.65 3.83 15.70
CA LEU A 297 10.33 5.25 15.74
C LEU A 297 11.53 6.04 16.25
N HIS A 298 12.16 5.60 17.34
CA HIS A 298 13.34 6.25 17.90
C HIS A 298 14.49 6.36 16.88
N ALA A 299 14.74 5.29 16.12
CA ALA A 299 15.79 5.28 15.11
C ALA A 299 15.47 6.17 13.89
N LEU A 300 14.19 6.34 13.55
CA LEU A 300 13.79 7.01 12.32
C LEU A 300 13.39 8.48 12.52
N MET A 301 13.02 8.94 13.73
CA MET A 301 12.40 10.25 13.93
C MET A 301 13.24 11.43 13.40
N HIS A 302 14.57 11.33 13.45
CA HIS A 302 15.47 12.39 12.99
C HIS A 302 15.74 12.36 11.48
N THR A 303 15.23 11.35 10.77
CA THR A 303 15.44 11.15 9.32
C THR A 303 14.69 12.20 8.49
N PHE A 304 13.53 12.67 8.96
CA PHE A 304 12.55 13.38 8.12
C PHE A 304 12.56 14.91 8.27
N GLY A 305 13.67 15.48 8.74
CA GLY A 305 13.77 16.90 9.04
C GLY A 305 13.46 17.83 7.85
N GLY A 306 13.74 17.40 6.62
CA GLY A 306 13.43 18.16 5.40
C GLY A 306 11.93 18.37 5.21
N MET A 307 11.17 17.28 5.27
CA MET A 307 9.70 17.33 5.13
C MET A 307 9.05 18.13 6.27
N LEU A 308 9.48 17.92 7.51
CA LEU A 308 8.95 18.62 8.68
C LEU A 308 9.18 20.14 8.58
N ARG A 309 10.40 20.58 8.25
CA ARG A 309 10.69 22.00 8.04
C ARG A 309 9.92 22.59 6.88
N TYR A 310 9.74 21.84 5.78
CA TYR A 310 8.97 22.31 4.64
C TYR A 310 7.52 22.59 5.01
N VAL A 311 6.85 21.64 5.68
CA VAL A 311 5.44 21.81 6.10
C VAL A 311 5.29 22.95 7.10
N ALA A 312 6.21 23.07 8.06
CA ALA A 312 6.20 24.19 9.01
C ALA A 312 6.31 25.56 8.32
N ALA A 313 7.09 25.64 7.23
CA ALA A 313 7.30 26.90 6.50
C ALA A 313 6.18 27.21 5.48
N HIS A 314 5.55 26.20 4.88
CA HIS A 314 4.62 26.37 3.74
C HIS A 314 3.17 26.01 4.06
N GLY A 315 2.90 25.43 5.24
CA GLY A 315 1.56 25.05 5.70
C GLY A 315 0.97 23.80 5.03
N ALA A 316 1.65 23.18 4.07
CA ALA A 316 1.23 21.96 3.39
C ALA A 316 2.43 21.17 2.85
N PRO A 317 2.32 19.84 2.67
CA PRO A 317 3.33 19.05 1.98
C PRO A 317 3.48 19.42 0.51
N PRO A 318 4.68 19.30 -0.08
CA PRO A 318 4.86 19.43 -1.51
C PRO A 318 4.34 18.18 -2.22
N GLU A 319 3.87 18.30 -3.46
CA GLU A 319 3.57 17.12 -4.28
C GLU A 319 4.88 16.43 -4.71
N ARG A 320 5.88 17.23 -5.05
CA ARG A 320 7.19 16.77 -5.53
C ARG A 320 8.30 17.54 -4.85
N VAL A 321 9.33 16.84 -4.42
CA VAL A 321 10.57 17.43 -3.90
C VAL A 321 11.77 16.72 -4.51
N ASN A 322 12.81 17.48 -4.85
CA ASN A 322 14.10 16.94 -5.25
C ASN A 322 14.96 16.75 -4.01
N THR A 323 15.30 15.51 -3.67
CA THR A 323 16.01 15.15 -2.44
C THR A 323 17.46 15.64 -2.41
N ARG A 324 18.01 16.05 -3.56
CA ARG A 324 19.40 16.53 -3.66
C ARG A 324 19.57 17.99 -3.23
N ASP A 325 18.60 18.83 -3.56
CA ASP A 325 18.67 20.29 -3.36
C ASP A 325 17.47 20.86 -2.59
N GLY A 326 16.45 20.06 -2.32
CA GLY A 326 15.26 20.44 -1.54
C GLY A 326 14.27 21.29 -2.33
N THR A 327 14.51 21.50 -3.64
CA THR A 327 13.55 22.22 -4.49
C THR A 327 12.25 21.44 -4.55
N ALA A 328 11.16 22.12 -4.24
CA ALA A 328 9.83 21.53 -4.17
C ALA A 328 8.87 22.28 -5.10
N ASN A 329 8.03 21.52 -5.79
CA ASN A 329 7.08 22.03 -6.76
C ASN A 329 5.71 21.43 -6.49
N GLN A 330 4.68 22.25 -6.74
CA GLN A 330 3.27 21.92 -6.54
C GLN A 330 2.92 21.59 -5.06
N VAL A 331 1.70 21.88 -4.67
CA VAL A 331 1.22 21.57 -3.32
C VAL A 331 0.53 20.21 -3.36
N GLY A 332 0.94 19.28 -2.50
CA GLY A 332 0.35 17.94 -2.44
C GLY A 332 -1.15 18.00 -2.13
N GLY A 333 -1.91 17.05 -2.68
CA GLY A 333 -3.37 16.97 -2.49
C GLY A 333 -3.79 16.55 -1.08
N ALA A 334 -5.08 16.21 -0.92
CA ALA A 334 -5.66 15.80 0.36
C ALA A 334 -4.92 14.60 0.98
N GLY A 335 -4.64 13.57 0.18
CA GLY A 335 -3.94 12.37 0.63
C GLY A 335 -2.54 12.64 1.15
N PHE A 336 -1.81 13.61 0.59
CA PHE A 336 -0.48 13.99 1.10
C PHE A 336 -0.60 14.66 2.48
N SER A 337 -1.58 15.55 2.67
CA SER A 337 -1.86 16.11 3.99
C SER A 337 -2.22 15.02 4.98
N ALA A 338 -3.14 14.12 4.63
CA ALA A 338 -3.54 13.02 5.50
C ALA A 338 -2.36 12.10 5.86
N ALA A 339 -1.51 11.78 4.88
CA ALA A 339 -0.34 10.91 5.06
C ALA A 339 0.68 11.47 6.06
N LEU A 340 0.80 12.79 6.19
CA LEU A 340 1.72 13.40 7.15
C LEU A 340 1.18 13.55 8.57
N VAL A 341 -0.15 13.43 8.76
CA VAL A 341 -0.76 13.60 10.09
C VAL A 341 -0.11 12.72 11.16
N PRO A 342 0.13 11.41 10.93
CA PRO A 342 0.77 10.56 11.94
C PRO A 342 2.19 11.01 12.29
N LEU A 343 2.99 11.42 11.30
CA LEU A 343 4.37 11.86 11.53
C LEU A 343 4.41 13.14 12.36
N LEU A 344 3.59 14.13 12.02
CA LEU A 344 3.49 15.39 12.76
C LEU A 344 3.08 15.13 14.23
N HIS A 345 2.12 14.23 14.44
CA HIS A 345 1.75 13.81 15.79
C HIS A 345 2.91 13.10 16.52
N ALA A 346 3.66 12.23 15.83
CA ALA A 346 4.74 11.46 16.44
C ALA A 346 5.92 12.34 16.91
N VAL A 347 6.17 13.47 16.24
CA VAL A 347 7.19 14.45 16.65
C VAL A 347 6.66 15.54 17.60
N GLY A 348 5.40 15.42 18.05
CA GLY A 348 4.78 16.37 18.98
C GLY A 348 4.24 17.66 18.34
N ASP A 349 4.27 17.78 17.02
CA ASP A 349 3.72 18.94 16.28
C ASP A 349 2.22 18.78 16.03
N THR A 350 1.45 18.79 17.12
CA THR A 350 -0.01 18.60 17.08
C THR A 350 -0.74 19.76 16.38
N ALA A 351 -0.15 20.97 16.39
CA ALA A 351 -0.72 22.14 15.71
C ALA A 351 -0.72 21.96 14.19
N HIS A 352 0.44 21.64 13.58
CA HIS A 352 0.47 21.38 12.14
C HIS A 352 -0.29 20.10 11.77
N ALA A 353 -0.32 19.08 12.64
CA ALA A 353 -1.14 17.90 12.43
C ALA A 353 -2.63 18.26 12.25
N GLN A 354 -3.18 19.10 13.13
CA GLN A 354 -4.57 19.56 13.04
C GLN A 354 -4.83 20.39 11.77
N VAL A 355 -3.89 21.25 11.38
CA VAL A 355 -3.97 21.98 10.10
C VAL A 355 -4.03 21.01 8.91
N GLN A 356 -3.21 19.95 8.91
CA GLN A 356 -3.24 18.95 7.83
C GLN A 356 -4.54 18.13 7.83
N VAL A 357 -5.10 17.78 8.99
CA VAL A 357 -6.41 17.12 9.08
C VAL A 357 -7.51 18.00 8.49
N ALA A 358 -7.56 19.28 8.88
CA ALA A 358 -8.54 20.23 8.37
C ALA A 358 -8.39 20.43 6.86
N ARG A 359 -7.16 20.55 6.36
CA ARG A 359 -6.86 20.67 4.93
C ARG A 359 -7.30 19.43 4.15
N ALA A 360 -6.95 18.23 4.62
CA ALA A 360 -7.31 16.98 3.95
C ALA A 360 -8.83 16.84 3.82
N ARG A 361 -9.57 16.98 4.94
CA ARG A 361 -11.04 16.90 4.95
C ARG A 361 -11.69 18.01 4.12
N GLY A 362 -11.14 19.23 4.16
CA GLY A 362 -11.62 20.36 3.38
C GLY A 362 -11.50 20.14 1.87
N LEU A 363 -10.36 19.60 1.41
CA LEU A 363 -10.14 19.27 0.00
C LEU A 363 -11.04 18.13 -0.49
N GLU A 364 -11.21 17.07 0.32
CA GLU A 364 -12.10 15.95 -0.02
C GLU A 364 -13.58 16.34 -0.05
N ALA A 365 -13.98 17.33 0.74
CA ALA A 365 -15.33 17.88 0.71
C ALA A 365 -15.57 18.74 -0.55
N GLN A 366 -14.53 19.37 -1.09
CA GLN A 366 -14.62 20.20 -2.30
C GLN A 366 -14.64 19.35 -3.58
N SER A 367 -13.86 18.26 -3.61
CA SER A 367 -13.77 17.36 -4.75
C SER A 367 -13.58 15.93 -4.27
N ALA A 368 -14.34 15.00 -4.85
CA ALA A 368 -14.19 13.58 -4.54
C ALA A 368 -12.74 13.14 -4.78
N PRO A 369 -12.04 12.60 -3.77
CA PRO A 369 -10.66 12.18 -3.94
C PRO A 369 -10.56 11.04 -4.94
N GLY A 370 -9.47 10.99 -5.71
CA GLY A 370 -9.11 9.83 -6.52
C GLY A 370 -8.72 8.63 -5.65
N TYR A 371 -8.51 7.47 -6.30
CA TYR A 371 -8.15 6.21 -5.62
C TYR A 371 -6.96 6.40 -4.68
N TYR A 372 -5.85 6.96 -5.19
CA TYR A 372 -4.62 7.08 -4.41
C TYR A 372 -4.73 8.03 -3.21
N SER A 373 -5.43 9.17 -3.38
CA SER A 373 -5.68 10.08 -2.26
C SER A 373 -6.55 9.42 -1.20
N SER A 374 -7.54 8.62 -1.61
CA SER A 374 -8.46 7.95 -0.70
C SER A 374 -7.78 6.90 0.17
N VAL A 375 -6.85 6.12 -0.39
CA VAL A 375 -6.08 5.12 0.41
C VAL A 375 -5.17 5.80 1.42
N LEU A 376 -4.49 6.90 1.05
CA LEU A 376 -3.67 7.67 1.99
C LEU A 376 -4.50 8.26 3.12
N SER A 377 -5.69 8.77 2.82
CA SER A 377 -6.62 9.29 3.83
C SER A 377 -7.15 8.21 4.77
N LEU A 378 -7.49 7.02 4.25
CA LEU A 378 -7.92 5.89 5.09
C LEU A 378 -6.83 5.47 6.09
N PHE A 379 -5.56 5.43 5.67
CA PHE A 379 -4.47 5.17 6.60
C PHE A 379 -4.24 6.35 7.56
N GLY A 380 -3.97 7.55 7.04
CA GLY A 380 -3.55 8.69 7.85
C GLY A 380 -4.63 9.21 8.78
N LEU A 381 -5.83 9.47 8.26
CA LEU A 381 -6.96 9.94 9.06
C LEU A 381 -7.61 8.81 9.85
N GLY A 382 -7.65 7.58 9.33
CA GLY A 382 -8.10 6.43 10.11
C GLY A 382 -7.24 6.17 11.34
N TRP A 383 -5.91 6.30 11.21
CA TRP A 383 -5.02 6.29 12.35
C TRP A 383 -5.29 7.49 13.26
N TYR A 384 -5.37 8.71 12.74
CA TYR A 384 -5.63 9.89 13.57
C TYR A 384 -6.93 9.75 14.39
N ASP A 385 -8.02 9.29 13.77
CA ASP A 385 -9.34 9.09 14.37
C ASP A 385 -9.45 7.86 15.29
N GLY A 386 -8.35 7.16 15.56
CA GLY A 386 -8.34 6.04 16.51
C GLY A 386 -8.92 4.73 15.97
N ARG A 387 -9.08 4.60 14.64
CA ARG A 387 -9.66 3.38 14.02
C ARG A 387 -8.75 2.15 14.19
N PHE A 388 -7.44 2.37 14.22
CA PHE A 388 -6.44 1.33 14.46
C PHE A 388 -5.15 1.93 15.00
N ARG A 389 -4.32 1.09 15.63
CA ARG A 389 -2.93 1.37 16.01
C ARG A 389 -2.07 0.15 15.70
N PHE A 390 -0.75 0.32 15.70
CA PHE A 390 0.19 -0.81 15.70
C PHE A 390 0.89 -0.89 17.05
N ALA A 391 1.13 -2.11 17.53
CA ALA A 391 2.02 -2.38 18.65
C ALA A 391 3.49 -2.33 18.19
N ALA A 392 4.43 -2.29 19.13
CA ALA A 392 5.86 -2.23 18.83
C ALA A 392 6.39 -3.46 18.05
N ASP A 393 5.75 -4.62 18.23
CA ASP A 393 6.03 -5.85 17.47
C ASP A 393 5.34 -5.89 16.10
N GLY A 394 4.60 -4.84 15.74
CA GLY A 394 3.86 -4.74 14.48
C GLY A 394 2.42 -5.26 14.53
N THR A 395 1.96 -5.82 15.66
CA THR A 395 0.58 -6.33 15.79
C THR A 395 -0.46 -5.22 15.60
N LEU A 396 -1.52 -5.47 14.83
CA LEU A 396 -2.64 -4.55 14.64
C LEU A 396 -3.49 -4.51 15.92
N ARG A 397 -3.77 -3.30 16.41
CA ARG A 397 -4.72 -3.06 17.50
C ARG A 397 -5.93 -2.34 16.94
N VAL A 398 -7.10 -2.94 17.12
CA VAL A 398 -8.38 -2.40 16.67
C VAL A 398 -9.37 -2.29 17.83
N PRO A 399 -10.13 -1.19 17.95
CA PRO A 399 -11.02 -0.98 19.09
C PRO A 399 -12.09 -2.06 19.26
N TRP A 400 -12.52 -2.68 18.16
CA TRP A 400 -13.56 -3.71 18.18
C TRP A 400 -13.06 -5.04 18.76
N GLU A 401 -11.76 -5.34 18.79
CA GLU A 401 -11.23 -6.62 19.30
C GLU A 401 -11.69 -6.90 20.73
N ALA A 402 -11.48 -5.95 21.66
CA ALA A 402 -11.93 -6.08 23.05
C ALA A 402 -13.46 -6.11 23.19
N THR A 403 -14.16 -5.35 22.34
CA THR A 403 -15.63 -5.29 22.33
C THR A 403 -16.25 -6.60 21.85
N CYS A 404 -15.60 -7.28 20.91
CA CYS A 404 -16.05 -8.54 20.36
C CYS A 404 -15.60 -9.74 21.21
N ALA A 405 -14.48 -9.64 21.95
CA ALA A 405 -13.99 -10.70 22.84
C ALA A 405 -14.84 -10.91 24.11
N THR A 406 -15.72 -9.96 24.43
CA THR A 406 -16.60 -9.98 25.62
C THR A 406 -18.02 -10.45 25.32
N ARG A 407 -18.30 -10.87 24.08
CA ARG A 407 -19.58 -11.45 23.62
C ARG A 407 -19.38 -12.91 23.25
#